data_AF-A0A819UEZ2-F1
#
_entry.id   AF-A0A819UEZ2-F1
#
_cell.length_a   1.000
_cell.length_b   1.000
_cell.length_c   1.000
_cell.angle_alpha   90.00
_cell.angle_beta   90.00
_cell.angle_gamma   90.00
#
_symmetry.space_group_name_H-M   'P 1'
#
loop_
_entity.id
_entity.type
_entity.pdbx_description
1 polymer ?
#
loop_
_entity_poly.entity_id
_entity_poly.type
_entity_poly.pdbx_seq_one_letter_code
_entity_poly.pdbx_strand_id
1 'polypeptide(L)'
;KMIKYLLLILIIIIIININKIKSFEEISIEISIKEEEENGTIIVDLRSYIKSEYILNNSNGYIIKFVRPCLNFYIDKENLFKIRSFKIDREKLCPYDKNCYLNCDLYIEKEEIKLIKLKINIEDINDHKPKFKKKYYLYEFDENILIGYRLQLEQAEDKDLSEKNSIKNYYLNLFNITYFPFKLNYDKKNHLLELILIKNLEKNKKYLFELIVNDGENEEDKCLIEINILQNQQYNNNLPPIFDFNLYKFNIFNLNKTFIGKVHAKNDFYINLNNNNKQIYYRIIPLIENSNLFQMILFYLYLLLLLLLILITNILSS
;
A
#
# COMPACT_ATOMS: atom_id res chain seq x y z
N LYS A 1 -32.95 -39.12 -70.88
CA LYS A 1 -34.08 -38.27 -70.40
C LYS A 1 -34.30 -38.42 -68.89
N MET A 2 -34.47 -39.63 -68.35
CA MET A 2 -34.62 -39.90 -66.91
C MET A 2 -33.53 -39.30 -66.00
N ILE A 3 -32.25 -39.42 -66.38
CA ILE A 3 -31.12 -38.88 -65.58
C ILE A 3 -31.18 -37.35 -65.47
N LYS A 4 -31.59 -36.64 -66.54
CA LYS A 4 -31.77 -35.17 -66.50
C LYS A 4 -32.92 -34.75 -65.57
N TYR A 5 -34.00 -35.53 -65.50
CA TYR A 5 -35.11 -35.28 -64.57
C TYR A 5 -34.71 -35.51 -63.11
N LEU A 6 -33.96 -36.59 -62.83
CA LEU A 6 -33.42 -36.85 -61.49
C LEU A 6 -32.47 -35.74 -61.03
N LEU A 7 -31.61 -35.24 -61.92
CA LEU A 7 -30.70 -34.13 -61.61
C LEU A 7 -31.46 -32.83 -61.30
N LEU A 8 -32.54 -32.55 -62.05
CA LEU A 8 -33.40 -31.39 -61.82
C LEU A 8 -34.11 -31.46 -60.46
N ILE A 9 -34.64 -32.63 -60.10
CA ILE A 9 -35.28 -32.87 -58.80
C ILE A 9 -34.27 -32.70 -57.66
N LEU A 10 -33.05 -33.23 -57.80
CA LEU A 10 -31.99 -33.07 -56.82
C LEU A 10 -31.61 -31.60 -56.61
N ILE A 11 -31.48 -30.83 -57.70
CA ILE A 11 -31.19 -29.39 -57.65
C ILE A 11 -32.33 -28.64 -56.94
N ILE A 12 -33.59 -28.95 -57.26
CA ILE A 12 -34.75 -28.34 -56.60
C ILE A 12 -34.75 -28.66 -55.10
N ILE A 13 -34.46 -29.90 -54.70
CA ILE A 13 -34.35 -30.30 -53.29
C ILE A 13 -33.22 -29.54 -52.59
N ILE A 14 -32.06 -29.40 -53.24
CA ILE A 14 -30.93 -28.63 -52.71
C ILE A 14 -31.31 -27.15 -52.55
N ILE A 15 -31.95 -26.53 -53.54
CA ILE A 15 -32.39 -25.13 -53.48
C ILE A 15 -33.42 -24.92 -52.37
N ILE A 16 -34.41 -25.83 -52.24
CA ILE A 16 -35.42 -25.78 -51.17
C ILE A 16 -34.75 -25.91 -49.80
N ASN A 17 -33.75 -26.79 -49.65
CA ASN A 17 -33.06 -26.97 -48.38
C ASN A 17 -32.12 -25.82 -48.04
N ILE A 18 -31.44 -25.20 -49.02
CA ILE A 18 -30.63 -24.00 -48.82
C ILE A 18 -31.51 -22.83 -48.38
N ASN A 19 -32.70 -22.66 -48.98
CA ASN A 19 -33.65 -21.61 -48.59
C ASN A 19 -34.27 -21.80 -47.19
N LYS A 20 -34.09 -22.96 -46.55
CA LYS A 20 -34.50 -23.20 -45.16
C LYS A 20 -33.43 -22.79 -44.15
N ILE A 21 -32.21 -22.52 -44.59
CA ILE A 21 -31.13 -22.08 -43.72
C ILE A 21 -31.30 -20.57 -43.51
N LYS A 22 -31.62 -20.18 -42.28
CA LYS A 22 -31.62 -18.77 -41.90
C LYS A 22 -30.19 -18.24 -42.00
N SER A 23 -30.02 -17.10 -42.66
CA SER A 23 -28.76 -16.35 -42.64
C SER A 23 -28.40 -15.99 -41.20
N PHE A 24 -27.10 -15.91 -40.94
CA PHE A 24 -26.54 -15.59 -39.64
C PHE A 24 -25.67 -14.33 -39.74
N GLU A 25 -25.90 -13.38 -38.84
CA GLU A 25 -25.11 -12.16 -38.71
C GLU A 25 -24.68 -11.97 -37.25
N GLU A 26 -23.44 -11.51 -37.03
CA GLU A 26 -22.95 -11.13 -35.72
C GLU A 26 -22.76 -9.62 -35.65
N ILE A 27 -23.31 -8.98 -34.61
CA ILE A 27 -23.23 -7.54 -34.38
C ILE A 27 -22.67 -7.31 -32.98
N SER A 28 -21.58 -6.56 -32.89
CA SER A 28 -20.99 -6.16 -31.60
C SER A 28 -21.43 -4.74 -31.24
N ILE A 29 -21.94 -4.57 -30.02
CA ILE A 29 -22.42 -3.30 -29.49
C ILE A 29 -21.68 -3.03 -28.19
N GLU A 30 -21.08 -1.84 -28.07
CA GLU A 30 -20.49 -1.36 -26.82
C GLU A 30 -21.26 -0.13 -26.35
N ILE A 31 -21.74 -0.17 -25.11
CA ILE A 31 -22.49 0.91 -24.47
C ILE A 31 -21.95 1.17 -23.07
N SER A 32 -22.26 2.34 -22.52
CA SER A 32 -21.99 2.67 -21.13
C SER A 32 -23.25 3.09 -20.40
N ILE A 33 -23.33 2.74 -19.12
CA ILE A 33 -24.40 3.14 -18.21
C ILE A 33 -23.78 3.47 -16.86
N LYS A 34 -24.25 4.56 -16.25
CA LYS A 34 -23.90 4.92 -14.88
C LYS A 34 -24.58 3.96 -13.91
N GLU A 35 -23.88 3.62 -12.84
CA GLU A 35 -24.53 2.95 -11.71
C GLU A 35 -25.54 3.87 -11.01
N GLU A 36 -26.29 3.30 -10.07
CA GLU A 36 -27.34 3.97 -9.29
C GLU A 36 -28.49 4.60 -10.10
N GLU A 37 -28.49 4.43 -11.43
CA GLU A 37 -29.62 4.71 -12.30
C GLU A 37 -30.90 4.00 -11.83
N GLU A 38 -32.05 4.62 -12.09
CA GLU A 38 -33.34 4.10 -11.64
C GLU A 38 -33.64 2.71 -12.20
N ASN A 39 -34.41 1.94 -11.44
CA ASN A 39 -34.83 0.62 -11.90
C ASN A 39 -35.69 0.75 -13.17
N GLY A 40 -35.30 0.04 -14.22
CA GLY A 40 -35.96 0.10 -15.51
C GLY A 40 -35.35 1.10 -16.49
N THR A 41 -34.21 1.73 -16.20
CA THR A 41 -33.53 2.58 -17.20
C THR A 41 -33.27 1.83 -18.51
N ILE A 42 -33.57 2.47 -19.64
CA ILE A 42 -33.36 1.90 -20.97
C ILE A 42 -31.88 2.03 -21.32
N ILE A 43 -31.19 0.90 -21.50
CA ILE A 43 -29.76 0.88 -21.79
C ILE A 43 -29.48 0.92 -23.29
N VAL A 44 -30.31 0.25 -24.10
CA VAL A 44 -30.16 0.21 -25.54
C VAL A 44 -31.48 -0.13 -26.21
N ASP A 45 -31.71 0.50 -27.37
CA ASP A 45 -32.73 0.10 -28.32
C ASP A 45 -32.04 -0.65 -29.48
N LEU A 46 -32.25 -1.96 -29.56
CA LEU A 46 -31.58 -2.82 -30.54
C LEU A 46 -31.96 -2.47 -31.99
N ARG A 47 -33.08 -1.77 -32.20
CA ARG A 47 -33.56 -1.40 -33.55
C ARG A 47 -32.58 -0.50 -34.28
N SER A 48 -31.87 0.35 -33.55
CA SER A 48 -30.84 1.25 -34.09
C SER A 48 -29.67 0.50 -34.73
N TYR A 49 -29.42 -0.75 -34.33
CA TYR A 49 -28.26 -1.53 -34.76
C TYR A 49 -28.59 -2.54 -35.85
N ILE A 50 -29.84 -3.00 -35.90
CA ILE A 50 -30.26 -4.06 -36.84
C ILE A 50 -30.56 -3.51 -38.25
N LYS A 51 -30.54 -2.17 -38.43
CA LYS A 51 -30.68 -1.45 -39.72
C LYS A 51 -31.78 -2.01 -40.63
N SER A 52 -32.95 -2.31 -40.07
CA SER A 52 -34.09 -2.70 -40.89
C SER A 52 -35.14 -1.59 -40.87
N GLU A 53 -35.35 -0.97 -42.02
CA GLU A 53 -36.43 0.01 -42.28
C GLU A 53 -37.83 -0.55 -41.92
N TYR A 54 -37.98 -1.87 -41.80
CA TYR A 54 -39.24 -2.58 -41.49
C TYR A 54 -39.50 -2.86 -39.99
N ILE A 55 -38.55 -2.61 -39.09
CA ILE A 55 -38.71 -2.93 -37.65
C ILE A 55 -39.53 -1.86 -36.89
N LEU A 56 -39.71 -0.67 -37.48
CA LEU A 56 -40.33 0.46 -36.78
C LEU A 56 -41.82 0.24 -36.45
N ASN A 57 -42.53 -0.62 -37.19
CA ASN A 57 -43.99 -0.67 -37.15
C ASN A 57 -44.62 -2.01 -36.74
N ASN A 58 -43.86 -3.12 -36.63
CA ASN A 58 -44.43 -4.41 -36.21
C ASN A 58 -43.41 -5.35 -35.56
N SER A 59 -43.50 -5.52 -34.24
CA SER A 59 -42.66 -6.43 -33.45
C SER A 59 -43.13 -7.90 -33.51
N ASN A 60 -44.27 -8.18 -34.16
CA ASN A 60 -44.81 -9.52 -34.26
C ASN A 60 -43.85 -10.48 -34.99
N GLY A 61 -43.67 -11.67 -34.40
CA GLY A 61 -42.86 -12.76 -34.94
C GLY A 61 -41.36 -12.68 -34.64
N TYR A 62 -40.88 -11.62 -33.99
CA TYR A 62 -39.50 -11.58 -33.49
C TYR A 62 -39.37 -12.36 -32.18
N ILE A 63 -38.34 -13.19 -32.11
CA ILE A 63 -37.92 -13.86 -30.88
C ILE A 63 -36.59 -13.26 -30.46
N ILE A 64 -36.55 -12.67 -29.27
CA ILE A 64 -35.33 -12.12 -28.67
C ILE A 64 -35.09 -12.84 -27.35
N LYS A 65 -33.91 -13.44 -27.19
CA LYS A 65 -33.52 -14.11 -25.95
C LYS A 65 -32.04 -13.96 -25.69
N PHE A 66 -31.68 -13.92 -24.40
CA PHE A 66 -30.29 -14.02 -23.99
C PHE A 66 -29.75 -15.43 -24.28
N VAL A 67 -28.61 -15.48 -24.95
CA VAL A 67 -27.74 -16.67 -25.06
C VAL A 67 -26.81 -16.71 -23.85
N ARG A 68 -26.20 -15.55 -23.54
CA ARG A 68 -25.37 -15.33 -22.36
C ARG A 68 -26.04 -14.25 -21.51
N PRO A 69 -26.83 -14.63 -20.50
CA PRO A 69 -27.59 -13.67 -19.72
C PRO A 69 -26.68 -12.86 -18.78
N CYS A 70 -27.05 -11.60 -18.59
CA CYS A 70 -26.56 -10.76 -17.52
C CYS A 70 -27.72 -10.51 -16.57
N LEU A 71 -27.57 -10.88 -15.30
CA LEU A 71 -28.67 -10.85 -14.32
C LEU A 71 -29.22 -9.45 -14.04
N ASN A 72 -28.42 -8.42 -14.30
CA ASN A 72 -28.76 -7.02 -14.07
C ASN A 72 -29.56 -6.38 -15.21
N PHE A 73 -29.80 -7.11 -16.31
CA PHE A 73 -30.53 -6.58 -17.47
C PHE A 73 -31.63 -7.52 -17.90
N TYR A 74 -32.68 -6.95 -18.49
CA TYR A 74 -33.80 -7.70 -19.02
C TYR A 74 -34.33 -7.08 -20.31
N ILE A 75 -34.94 -7.92 -21.14
CA ILE A 75 -35.64 -7.47 -22.34
C ILE A 75 -37.01 -6.94 -21.90
N ASP A 76 -37.32 -5.71 -22.29
CA ASP A 76 -38.62 -5.09 -22.04
C ASP A 76 -39.72 -5.88 -22.77
N LYS A 77 -40.66 -6.42 -22.00
CA LYS A 77 -41.76 -7.25 -22.51
C LYS A 77 -42.83 -6.44 -23.24
N GLU A 78 -43.00 -5.18 -22.86
CA GLU A 78 -43.98 -4.26 -23.46
C GLU A 78 -43.41 -3.60 -24.71
N ASN A 79 -42.10 -3.32 -24.69
CA ASN A 79 -41.36 -2.73 -25.79
C ASN A 79 -40.24 -3.68 -26.22
N LEU A 80 -40.62 -4.78 -26.87
CA LEU A 80 -39.67 -5.72 -27.49
C LEU A 80 -38.59 -4.93 -28.26
N PHE A 81 -37.33 -5.36 -28.16
CA PHE A 81 -36.09 -4.68 -28.62
C PHE A 81 -35.44 -3.68 -27.65
N LYS A 82 -36.13 -3.19 -26.62
CA LYS A 82 -35.48 -2.40 -25.58
C LYS A 82 -34.90 -3.33 -24.52
N ILE A 83 -33.66 -3.08 -24.14
CA ILE A 83 -33.06 -3.71 -22.98
C ILE A 83 -33.07 -2.67 -21.85
N ARG A 84 -33.50 -3.11 -20.68
CA ARG A 84 -33.54 -2.30 -19.47
C ARG A 84 -32.64 -2.87 -18.39
N SER A 85 -32.14 -2.01 -17.52
CA SER A 85 -31.38 -2.40 -16.34
C SER A 85 -32.27 -2.48 -15.10
N PHE A 86 -31.90 -3.36 -14.19
CA PHE A 86 -32.23 -3.17 -12.77
C PHE A 86 -31.31 -2.10 -12.19
N LYS A 87 -31.58 -1.67 -10.95
CA LYS A 87 -30.63 -0.82 -10.23
C LYS A 87 -29.29 -1.56 -10.10
N ILE A 88 -28.21 -0.89 -10.49
CA ILE A 88 -26.86 -1.43 -10.52
C ILE A 88 -26.03 -0.70 -9.47
N ASP A 89 -25.20 -1.46 -8.77
CA ASP A 89 -24.16 -1.02 -7.84
C ASP A 89 -22.87 -1.67 -8.37
N ARG A 90 -21.92 -0.84 -8.80
CA ARG A 90 -20.69 -1.25 -9.46
C ARG A 90 -19.77 -1.94 -8.47
N GLU A 91 -19.71 -1.49 -7.21
CA GLU A 91 -18.85 -2.05 -6.16
C GLU A 91 -19.23 -3.50 -5.87
N LYS A 92 -20.51 -3.85 -6.00
CA LYS A 92 -20.97 -5.25 -5.89
C LYS A 92 -20.59 -6.11 -7.09
N LEU A 93 -20.57 -5.55 -8.30
CA LEU A 93 -20.29 -6.28 -9.53
C LEU A 93 -18.79 -6.45 -9.78
N CYS A 94 -18.03 -5.39 -9.52
CA CYS A 94 -16.62 -5.23 -9.86
C CYS A 94 -15.83 -4.64 -8.68
N PRO A 95 -15.76 -5.34 -7.53
CA PRO A 95 -15.21 -4.78 -6.28
C PRO A 95 -13.72 -4.41 -6.32
N TYR A 96 -12.98 -4.93 -7.30
CA TYR A 96 -11.52 -4.78 -7.38
C TYR A 96 -11.03 -4.25 -8.73
N ASP A 97 -11.93 -4.12 -9.70
CA ASP A 97 -11.59 -3.78 -11.08
C ASP A 97 -11.93 -2.33 -11.37
N LYS A 98 -10.93 -1.54 -11.77
CA LYS A 98 -11.14 -0.13 -12.18
C LYS A 98 -12.09 0.01 -13.37
N ASN A 99 -12.06 -0.97 -14.28
CA ASN A 99 -12.90 -1.01 -15.46
C ASN A 99 -13.92 -2.14 -15.31
N CYS A 100 -15.20 -1.78 -15.16
CA CYS A 100 -16.25 -2.76 -14.95
C CYS A 100 -17.01 -3.02 -16.25
N TYR A 101 -16.79 -4.19 -16.86
CA TYR A 101 -17.48 -4.59 -18.09
C TYR A 101 -18.31 -5.84 -17.89
N LEU A 102 -19.59 -5.76 -18.27
CA LEU A 102 -20.48 -6.91 -18.39
C LEU A 102 -20.66 -7.24 -19.87
N ASN A 103 -20.38 -8.48 -20.28
CA ASN A 103 -20.75 -8.93 -21.62
C ASN A 103 -22.00 -9.81 -21.57
N CYS A 104 -22.96 -9.49 -22.41
CA CYS A 104 -24.23 -10.18 -22.55
C CYS A 104 -24.41 -10.52 -24.02
N ASP A 105 -24.81 -11.74 -24.33
CA ASP A 105 -25.07 -12.12 -25.71
C ASP A 105 -26.55 -12.45 -25.85
N LEU A 106 -27.18 -11.94 -26.90
CA LEU A 106 -28.57 -12.19 -27.20
C LEU A 106 -28.72 -12.50 -28.68
N TYR A 107 -29.68 -13.34 -29.02
CA TYR A 107 -30.03 -13.59 -30.40
C TYR A 107 -31.39 -12.98 -30.71
N ILE A 108 -31.54 -12.55 -31.95
CA ILE A 108 -32.77 -12.05 -32.52
C ILE A 108 -33.08 -12.95 -33.71
N GLU A 109 -34.24 -13.56 -33.69
CA GLU A 109 -34.68 -14.49 -34.72
C GLU A 109 -36.01 -14.05 -35.32
N LYS A 110 -36.03 -13.94 -36.65
CA LYS A 110 -37.26 -13.87 -37.45
C LYS A 110 -37.04 -14.59 -38.79
N GLU A 111 -36.66 -13.84 -39.82
CA GLU A 111 -36.25 -14.35 -41.14
C GLU A 111 -34.77 -14.76 -41.12
N GLU A 112 -33.94 -13.96 -40.46
CA GLU A 112 -32.52 -14.21 -40.21
C GLU A 112 -32.28 -14.40 -38.70
N ILE A 113 -31.13 -14.97 -38.34
CA ILE A 113 -30.64 -15.05 -36.96
C ILE A 113 -29.52 -14.03 -36.80
N LYS A 114 -29.69 -13.08 -35.87
CA LYS A 114 -28.64 -12.12 -35.53
C LYS A 114 -28.15 -12.38 -34.12
N LEU A 115 -26.86 -12.65 -33.95
CA LEU A 115 -26.21 -12.70 -32.65
C LEU A 115 -25.70 -11.31 -32.30
N ILE A 116 -26.21 -10.75 -31.23
CA ILE A 116 -25.77 -9.47 -30.69
C ILE A 116 -24.83 -9.74 -29.51
N LYS A 117 -23.57 -9.34 -29.65
CA LYS A 117 -22.57 -9.31 -28.57
C LYS A 117 -22.62 -7.93 -27.92
N LEU A 118 -23.20 -7.85 -26.73
CA LEU A 118 -23.37 -6.61 -26.00
C LEU A 118 -22.30 -6.51 -24.92
N LYS A 119 -21.42 -5.51 -25.02
CA LYS A 119 -20.42 -5.15 -24.02
C LYS A 119 -20.88 -3.87 -23.33
N ILE A 120 -21.11 -3.95 -22.02
CA ILE A 120 -21.66 -2.87 -21.22
C ILE A 120 -20.59 -2.41 -20.23
N ASN A 121 -20.15 -1.17 -20.37
CA ASN A 121 -19.32 -0.50 -19.38
C ASN A 121 -20.21 0.06 -18.26
N ILE A 122 -19.94 -0.33 -17.01
CA ILE A 122 -20.59 0.27 -15.85
C ILE A 122 -19.72 1.44 -15.41
N GLU A 123 -20.24 2.65 -15.59
CA GLU A 123 -19.57 3.88 -15.18
C GLU A 123 -19.73 4.09 -13.68
N ASP A 124 -18.59 4.18 -13.02
CA ASP A 124 -18.46 4.58 -11.61
C ASP A 124 -19.02 5.98 -11.41
N ILE A 125 -19.86 6.16 -10.40
CA ILE A 125 -20.21 7.48 -9.88
C ILE A 125 -19.52 7.70 -8.53
N ASN A 126 -19.57 8.92 -8.00
CA ASN A 126 -18.98 9.21 -6.70
C ASN A 126 -20.06 9.10 -5.62
N ASP A 127 -20.43 7.88 -5.22
CA ASP A 127 -21.45 7.62 -4.21
C ASP A 127 -20.87 7.05 -2.90
N HIS A 128 -19.56 6.83 -2.86
CA HIS A 128 -18.82 6.50 -1.66
C HIS A 128 -17.86 7.62 -1.30
N LYS A 129 -17.57 7.71 0.00
CA LYS A 129 -16.57 8.64 0.53
C LYS A 129 -15.32 7.93 0.97
N PRO A 130 -14.16 8.60 0.86
CA PRO A 130 -12.92 8.09 1.39
C PRO A 130 -12.99 7.98 2.91
N LYS A 131 -12.38 6.93 3.48
CA LYS A 131 -12.40 6.67 4.92
C LYS A 131 -11.04 6.26 5.45
N PHE A 132 -10.62 6.86 6.55
CA PHE A 132 -9.46 6.37 7.29
C PHE A 132 -9.83 5.13 8.11
N LYS A 133 -8.93 4.14 8.14
CA LYS A 133 -9.08 2.91 8.95
C LYS A 133 -9.20 3.21 10.44
N LYS A 134 -8.39 4.15 10.94
CA LYS A 134 -8.42 4.63 12.32
C LYS A 134 -8.64 6.14 12.33
N LYS A 135 -9.31 6.62 13.38
CA LYS A 135 -9.50 8.06 13.63
C LYS A 135 -8.33 8.71 14.36
N TYR A 136 -7.41 7.90 14.89
CA TYR A 136 -6.25 8.36 15.63
C TYR A 136 -5.02 7.49 15.32
N TYR A 137 -3.89 8.15 15.03
CA TYR A 137 -2.59 7.52 14.86
C TYR A 137 -1.58 8.17 15.78
N LEU A 138 -0.78 7.35 16.46
CA LEU A 138 0.32 7.79 17.31
C LEU A 138 1.64 7.32 16.71
N TYR A 139 2.57 8.26 16.55
CA TYR A 139 3.94 7.99 16.16
C TYR A 139 4.90 8.52 17.22
N GLU A 140 5.96 7.77 17.48
CA GLU A 140 7.00 8.16 18.42
C GLU A 140 8.35 8.19 17.71
N PHE A 141 9.07 9.28 17.89
CA PHE A 141 10.35 9.54 17.23
C PHE A 141 11.40 9.99 18.22
N ASP A 142 12.64 9.54 18.01
CA ASP A 142 13.78 10.15 18.70
C ASP A 142 14.04 11.56 18.15
N GLU A 143 14.49 12.47 19.02
CA GLU A 143 14.92 13.82 18.64
C GLU A 143 16.03 13.86 17.57
N ASN A 144 16.80 12.77 17.43
CA ASN A 144 17.97 12.67 16.58
C ASN A 144 17.69 12.16 15.16
N ILE A 145 16.41 12.02 14.78
CA ILE A 145 16.05 11.65 13.42
C ILE A 145 16.61 12.67 12.42
N LEU A 146 17.31 12.16 11.41
CA LEU A 146 17.93 12.98 10.39
C LEU A 146 16.88 13.65 9.50
N ILE A 147 17.13 14.92 9.17
CA ILE A 147 16.38 15.64 8.14
C ILE A 147 16.38 14.81 6.84
N GLY A 148 15.22 14.72 6.20
CA GLY A 148 14.98 13.85 5.05
C GLY A 148 14.34 12.52 5.41
N TYR A 149 14.23 12.16 6.69
CA TYR A 149 13.44 11.01 7.12
C TYR A 149 12.00 11.10 6.61
N ARG A 150 11.48 9.97 6.13
CA ARG A 150 10.15 9.86 5.52
C ARG A 150 9.30 8.93 6.37
N LEU A 151 8.26 9.49 6.98
CA LEU A 151 7.23 8.74 7.68
C LEU A 151 6.11 8.44 6.70
N GLN A 152 5.95 7.18 6.30
CA GLN A 152 4.80 6.76 5.52
C GLN A 152 3.53 6.81 6.40
N LEU A 153 2.48 7.45 5.89
CA LEU A 153 1.18 7.54 6.54
C LEU A 153 0.21 6.50 5.95
N GLU A 154 -0.72 6.03 6.78
CA GLU A 154 -1.85 5.23 6.29
C GLU A 154 -2.78 6.10 5.45
N GLN A 155 -3.03 5.69 4.20
CA GLN A 155 -4.01 6.33 3.32
C GLN A 155 -5.43 5.97 3.72
N ALA A 156 -6.35 6.88 3.44
CA ALA A 156 -7.76 6.57 3.42
C ALA A 156 -8.07 5.57 2.28
N GLU A 157 -9.14 4.81 2.44
CA GLU A 157 -9.65 3.89 1.43
C GLU A 157 -10.98 4.42 0.92
N ASP A 158 -11.14 4.37 -0.39
CA ASP A 158 -12.38 4.72 -1.09
C ASP A 158 -12.85 3.50 -1.88
N LYS A 159 -14.16 3.29 -1.91
CA LYS A 159 -14.73 2.21 -2.70
C LYS A 159 -14.89 2.60 -4.16
N ASP A 160 -14.88 3.88 -4.46
CA ASP A 160 -14.95 4.38 -5.82
C ASP A 160 -13.56 4.25 -6.45
N LEU A 161 -13.39 3.25 -7.33
CA LEU A 161 -12.09 2.86 -7.88
C LEU A 161 -11.68 3.66 -9.12
N SER A 162 -12.58 4.44 -9.73
CA SER A 162 -12.21 5.24 -10.90
C SER A 162 -11.26 6.35 -10.51
N GLU A 163 -10.34 6.71 -11.41
CA GLU A 163 -9.35 7.77 -11.10
C GLU A 163 -10.00 9.14 -10.83
N LYS A 164 -11.20 9.34 -11.38
CA LYS A 164 -11.96 10.60 -11.27
C LYS A 164 -12.75 10.71 -9.97
N ASN A 165 -13.29 9.60 -9.48
CA ASN A 165 -14.17 9.58 -8.29
C ASN A 165 -13.42 9.11 -7.03
N SER A 166 -12.29 8.41 -7.18
CA SER A 166 -11.40 8.13 -6.04
C SER A 166 -10.73 9.38 -5.44
N ILE A 167 -10.14 9.19 -4.25
CA ILE A 167 -9.27 10.13 -3.53
C ILE A 167 -8.46 11.04 -4.45
N LYS A 168 -8.69 12.35 -4.34
CA LYS A 168 -8.00 13.38 -5.12
C LYS A 168 -6.79 13.93 -4.39
N ASN A 169 -6.90 14.27 -3.10
CA ASN A 169 -5.80 14.88 -2.37
C ASN A 169 -5.84 14.65 -0.86
N TYR A 170 -4.71 14.98 -0.22
CA TYR A 170 -4.56 15.06 1.23
C TYR A 170 -4.04 16.44 1.65
N TYR A 171 -4.47 16.91 2.81
CA TYR A 171 -3.95 18.13 3.43
C TYR A 171 -3.94 18.02 4.94
N LEU A 172 -3.13 18.90 5.55
CA LEU A 172 -2.96 18.95 6.99
C LEU A 172 -3.70 20.16 7.55
N ASN A 173 -4.53 19.94 8.57
CA ASN A 173 -4.98 21.00 9.47
C ASN A 173 -4.08 20.98 10.71
N LEU A 174 -3.16 21.94 10.77
CA LEU A 174 -2.19 22.09 11.85
C LEU A 174 -2.76 22.78 13.09
N PHE A 175 -4.07 23.09 13.10
CA PHE A 175 -4.72 23.91 14.10
C PHE A 175 -3.97 25.26 14.28
N ASN A 176 -3.25 25.41 15.41
CA ASN A 176 -2.48 26.61 15.76
C ASN A 176 -0.97 26.33 15.88
N ILE A 177 -0.46 25.22 15.32
CA ILE A 177 0.99 24.92 15.34
C ILE A 177 1.72 25.92 14.43
N THR A 178 2.48 26.82 15.03
CA THR A 178 3.28 27.83 14.32
C THR A 178 4.56 27.28 13.70
N TYR A 179 5.11 26.21 14.29
CA TYR A 179 6.32 25.56 13.81
C TYR A 179 6.08 24.06 13.63
N PHE A 180 5.87 23.66 12.38
CA PHE A 180 5.71 22.25 12.00
C PHE A 180 6.94 21.79 11.21
N PRO A 181 7.69 20.76 11.67
CA PRO A 181 8.96 20.36 11.07
C PRO A 181 8.81 19.37 9.90
N PHE A 182 7.58 19.01 9.52
CA PHE A 182 7.31 18.05 8.45
C PHE A 182 6.67 18.72 7.22
N LYS A 183 6.91 18.14 6.05
CA LYS A 183 6.24 18.45 4.78
C LYS A 183 5.41 17.25 4.34
N LEU A 184 4.12 17.46 4.04
CA LEU A 184 3.28 16.43 3.43
C LEU A 184 3.69 16.21 1.96
N ASN A 185 3.84 14.95 1.58
CA ASN A 185 4.04 14.50 0.21
C ASN A 185 3.00 13.43 -0.13
N TYR A 186 2.26 13.65 -1.22
CA TYR A 186 1.29 12.70 -1.73
C TYR A 186 1.56 12.46 -3.21
N ASP A 187 1.83 11.21 -3.56
CA ASP A 187 1.98 10.74 -4.93
C ASP A 187 0.91 9.70 -5.24
N LYS A 188 -0.17 10.17 -5.87
CA LYS A 188 -1.32 9.33 -6.27
C LYS A 188 -0.92 8.19 -7.20
N LYS A 189 0.07 8.37 -8.08
CA LYS A 189 0.46 7.34 -9.07
C LYS A 189 1.15 6.16 -8.41
N ASN A 190 1.99 6.44 -7.42
CA ASN A 190 2.73 5.43 -6.68
C ASN A 190 2.03 5.00 -5.39
N HIS A 191 0.79 5.45 -5.15
CA HIS A 191 0.05 5.21 -3.92
C HIS A 191 0.90 5.51 -2.67
N LEU A 192 1.61 6.64 -2.67
CA LEU A 192 2.49 7.04 -1.58
C LEU A 192 1.95 8.27 -0.86
N LEU A 193 1.82 8.19 0.46
CA LEU A 193 1.49 9.31 1.33
C LEU A 193 2.50 9.33 2.47
N GLU A 194 3.23 10.42 2.63
CA GLU A 194 4.31 10.50 3.61
C GLU A 194 4.50 11.92 4.18
N LEU A 195 5.05 11.98 5.40
CA LEU A 195 5.60 13.19 5.99
C LEU A 195 7.12 13.16 5.89
N ILE A 196 7.69 14.18 5.27
CA ILE A 196 9.14 14.34 5.11
C ILE A 196 9.64 15.31 6.18
N LEU A 197 10.57 14.89 7.03
CA LEU A 197 11.20 15.76 8.02
C LEU A 197 12.09 16.80 7.32
N ILE A 198 11.79 18.08 7.48
CA ILE A 198 12.51 19.18 6.83
C ILE A 198 13.28 20.08 7.82
N LYS A 199 13.05 19.91 9.12
CA LYS A 199 13.73 20.64 10.20
C LYS A 199 14.04 19.70 11.36
N ASN A 200 15.04 20.03 12.17
CA ASN A 200 15.38 19.22 13.35
C ASN A 200 14.21 19.18 14.34
N LEU A 201 14.04 18.03 15.01
CA LEU A 201 13.03 17.85 16.03
C LEU A 201 13.50 18.46 17.35
N GLU A 202 12.57 19.06 18.08
CA GLU A 202 12.84 19.60 19.41
C GLU A 202 12.39 18.60 20.47
N LYS A 203 13.23 18.45 21.50
CA LYS A 203 13.05 17.48 22.59
C LYS A 203 11.74 17.73 23.32
N ASN A 204 11.06 16.65 23.72
CA ASN A 204 9.82 16.69 24.49
C ASN A 204 8.69 17.49 23.82
N LYS A 205 8.75 17.70 22.49
CA LYS A 205 7.64 18.28 21.73
C LYS A 205 6.64 17.21 21.32
N LYS A 206 5.39 17.66 21.20
CA LYS A 206 4.28 16.89 20.64
C LYS A 206 3.66 17.68 19.50
N TYR A 207 3.38 17.01 18.40
CA TYR A 207 2.67 17.59 17.26
C TYR A 207 1.34 16.86 17.08
N LEU A 208 0.24 17.59 17.29
CA LEU A 208 -1.11 17.07 17.11
C LEU A 208 -1.78 17.82 15.96
N PHE A 209 -2.17 17.12 14.91
CA PHE A 209 -2.75 17.72 13.71
C PHE A 209 -3.75 16.76 13.06
N GLU A 210 -4.66 17.28 12.23
CA GLU A 210 -5.55 16.45 11.42
C GLU A 210 -4.94 16.22 10.04
N LEU A 211 -4.97 14.98 9.59
CA LEU A 211 -4.84 14.62 8.19
C LEU A 211 -6.25 14.49 7.61
N ILE A 212 -6.50 15.23 6.53
CA ILE A 212 -7.81 15.28 5.88
C ILE A 212 -7.64 14.74 4.45
N VAL A 213 -8.60 13.94 4.02
CA VAL A 213 -8.69 13.38 2.66
C VAL A 213 -9.91 13.95 1.96
N ASN A 214 -9.78 14.23 0.66
CA ASN A 214 -10.91 14.62 -0.19
C ASN A 214 -10.96 13.85 -1.51
N ASP A 215 -12.18 13.65 -2.01
CA ASP A 215 -12.51 13.13 -3.34
C ASP A 215 -12.87 14.25 -4.34
N GLY A 216 -12.98 15.50 -3.86
CA GLY A 216 -13.27 16.70 -4.64
C GLY A 216 -14.74 17.04 -4.92
N GLU A 217 -15.70 16.32 -4.33
CA GLU A 217 -17.14 16.69 -4.38
C GLU A 217 -17.74 17.04 -3.00
N ASN A 218 -16.87 17.44 -2.06
CA ASN A 218 -17.17 17.84 -0.67
C ASN A 218 -17.38 16.70 0.33
N GLU A 219 -17.08 15.46 -0.02
CA GLU A 219 -17.03 14.38 0.96
C GLU A 219 -15.60 14.22 1.48
N GLU A 220 -15.41 14.56 2.74
CA GLU A 220 -14.13 14.51 3.43
C GLU A 220 -14.20 13.53 4.59
N ASP A 221 -13.10 12.83 4.83
CA ASP A 221 -12.85 12.19 6.10
C ASP A 221 -11.55 12.73 6.71
N LYS A 222 -11.43 12.59 8.02
CA LYS A 222 -10.27 13.06 8.77
C LYS A 222 -9.85 12.09 9.85
N CYS A 223 -8.55 12.05 10.10
CA CYS A 223 -7.96 11.37 11.24
C CYS A 223 -7.01 12.29 11.98
N LEU A 224 -6.91 12.11 13.29
CA LEU A 224 -6.00 12.82 14.16
C LEU A 224 -4.65 12.08 14.18
N ILE A 225 -3.56 12.82 14.02
CA ILE A 225 -2.20 12.29 14.11
C ILE A 225 -1.48 12.99 15.25
N GLU A 226 -0.94 12.18 16.17
CA GLU A 226 -0.04 12.61 17.24
C GLU A 226 1.36 12.11 16.95
N ILE A 227 2.33 13.02 16.93
CA ILE A 227 3.75 12.70 16.85
C ILE A 227 4.40 13.15 18.15
N ASN A 228 4.92 12.20 18.93
CA ASN A 228 5.63 12.43 20.17
C ASN A 228 7.15 12.34 19.94
N ILE A 229 7.86 13.42 20.27
CA ILE A 229 9.31 13.46 20.21
C ILE A 229 9.86 13.02 21.56
N LEU A 230 10.37 11.79 21.57
CA LEU A 230 11.03 11.20 22.72
C LEU A 230 12.44 11.78 22.84
N GLN A 231 12.81 12.05 24.09
CA GLN A 231 14.20 12.29 24.42
C GLN A 231 14.96 10.99 24.19
N ASN A 232 15.97 11.06 23.34
CA ASN A 232 16.82 9.94 22.96
C ASN A 232 17.26 9.12 24.19
N GLN A 233 16.71 7.91 24.35
CA GLN A 233 17.13 6.96 25.38
C GLN A 233 18.29 6.06 24.89
N GLN A 234 18.58 6.05 23.59
CA GLN A 234 19.57 5.15 22.99
C GLN A 234 21.01 5.68 23.05
N TYR A 235 21.24 6.97 23.32
CA TYR A 235 22.58 7.51 23.58
C TYR A 235 22.93 7.71 25.06
N ASN A 236 22.01 7.50 26.00
CA ASN A 236 22.37 7.46 27.42
C ASN A 236 22.94 6.10 27.86
N ASN A 237 23.06 5.12 26.96
CA ASN A 237 23.54 3.77 27.29
C ASN A 237 24.98 3.46 26.88
N ASN A 238 25.65 4.36 26.14
CA ASN A 238 27.01 4.20 25.60
C ASN A 238 27.93 5.40 25.88
N LEU A 239 27.72 6.12 26.98
CA LEU A 239 28.78 7.00 27.47
C LEU A 239 29.97 6.11 27.89
N PRO A 240 31.20 6.37 27.41
CA PRO A 240 32.35 5.58 27.80
C PRO A 240 32.55 5.68 29.32
N PRO A 241 33.02 4.60 29.98
CA PRO A 241 33.33 4.65 31.40
C PRO A 241 34.35 5.76 31.67
N ILE A 242 34.06 6.60 32.65
CA ILE A 242 34.91 7.74 33.00
C ILE A 242 35.80 7.32 34.18
N PHE A 243 37.11 7.48 34.03
CA PHE A 243 38.04 7.27 35.13
C PHE A 243 37.85 8.33 36.21
N ASP A 244 38.03 7.94 37.48
CA ASP A 244 37.93 8.89 38.60
C ASP A 244 38.97 10.03 38.48
N PHE A 245 40.10 9.76 37.81
CA PHE A 245 41.17 10.73 37.61
C PHE A 245 41.71 10.66 36.18
N ASN A 246 42.08 11.83 35.62
CA ASN A 246 42.69 11.93 34.29
C ASN A 246 44.13 11.39 34.25
N LEU A 247 44.78 11.21 35.39
CA LEU A 247 46.15 10.74 35.51
C LEU A 247 46.37 10.00 36.83
N TYR A 248 46.77 8.73 36.74
CA TYR A 248 47.18 7.92 37.89
C TYR A 248 48.70 7.84 37.95
N LYS A 249 49.28 8.18 39.10
CA LYS A 249 50.72 8.05 39.38
C LYS A 249 50.93 7.08 40.54
N PHE A 250 51.80 6.10 40.34
CA PHE A 250 52.16 5.12 41.35
C PHE A 250 53.67 5.12 41.56
N ASN A 251 54.11 5.03 42.81
CA ASN A 251 55.52 4.88 43.15
C ASN A 251 55.83 3.39 43.32
N ILE A 252 56.82 2.89 42.59
CA ILE A 252 57.23 1.49 42.63
C ILE A 252 58.47 1.37 43.50
N PHE A 253 58.33 0.70 44.63
CA PHE A 253 59.44 0.50 45.58
C PHE A 253 60.10 -0.88 45.43
N ASN A 254 59.43 -1.86 44.82
CA ASN A 254 59.94 -3.23 44.71
C ASN A 254 59.44 -3.95 43.44
N LEU A 255 60.32 -4.68 42.75
CA LEU A 255 60.12 -5.18 41.38
C LEU A 255 59.50 -6.59 41.27
N ASN A 256 59.09 -7.23 42.37
CA ASN A 256 58.57 -8.61 42.36
C ASN A 256 57.06 -8.68 42.65
N LYS A 257 56.22 -8.83 41.61
CA LYS A 257 54.76 -9.10 41.70
C LYS A 257 54.08 -8.37 42.86
N THR A 258 54.40 -7.09 43.02
CA THR A 258 53.81 -6.23 44.04
C THR A 258 52.56 -5.57 43.49
N PHE A 259 51.57 -5.38 44.35
CA PHE A 259 50.45 -4.50 44.04
C PHE A 259 50.97 -3.07 43.97
N ILE A 260 50.80 -2.44 42.80
CA ILE A 260 51.31 -1.09 42.53
C ILE A 260 50.23 -0.04 42.77
N GLY A 261 48.97 -0.40 42.54
CA GLY A 261 47.85 0.50 42.70
C GLY A 261 46.61 0.06 41.96
N LYS A 262 45.58 0.90 42.07
CA LYS A 262 44.21 0.61 41.62
C LYS A 262 43.69 1.76 40.78
N VAL A 263 43.06 1.41 39.67
CA VAL A 263 42.33 2.33 38.80
C VAL A 263 40.85 1.98 38.86
N HIS A 264 40.01 3.00 38.72
CA HIS A 264 38.56 2.84 38.78
C HIS A 264 37.90 3.77 37.77
N ALA A 265 36.93 3.21 37.06
CA ALA A 265 36.09 3.94 36.13
C ALA A 265 34.62 3.63 36.43
N LYS A 266 33.78 4.65 36.32
CA LYS A 266 32.34 4.57 36.57
C LYS A 266 31.55 4.87 35.30
N ASN A 267 30.40 4.22 35.18
CA ASN A 267 29.36 4.64 34.25
C ASN A 267 28.41 5.55 35.04
N ASP A 268 28.49 6.87 34.83
CA ASP A 268 27.57 7.81 35.44
C ASP A 268 26.18 7.68 34.79
N PHE A 269 25.40 6.66 35.20
CA PHE A 269 23.92 6.65 35.30
C PHE A 269 23.44 5.25 35.73
N TYR A 270 23.37 5.01 37.04
CA TYR A 270 22.48 4.00 37.63
C TYR A 270 21.92 4.58 38.94
N ILE A 271 20.82 5.32 38.82
CA ILE A 271 19.86 5.41 39.93
C ILE A 271 18.57 4.81 39.39
N ASN A 272 18.32 3.58 39.85
CA ASN A 272 17.07 2.83 39.82
C ASN A 272 16.48 2.50 38.44
N LEU A 273 16.73 1.26 37.98
CA LEU A 273 15.72 0.20 37.86
C LEU A 273 16.35 -1.00 37.12
N ASN A 274 16.35 -2.15 37.80
CA ASN A 274 16.70 -3.49 37.34
C ASN A 274 18.18 -3.80 37.04
N ASN A 275 18.65 -4.85 37.75
CA ASN A 275 20.00 -5.39 37.83
C ASN A 275 20.57 -5.92 36.51
N ASN A 276 20.90 -5.04 35.56
CA ASN A 276 21.79 -5.38 34.46
C ASN A 276 23.17 -4.78 34.73
N ASN A 277 23.98 -5.46 35.54
CA ASN A 277 25.36 -5.06 35.82
C ASN A 277 26.20 -5.10 34.52
N LYS A 278 26.30 -3.97 33.81
CA LYS A 278 27.24 -3.84 32.69
C LYS A 278 28.67 -3.94 33.24
N GLN A 279 29.42 -4.94 32.80
CA GLN A 279 30.79 -5.20 33.25
C GLN A 279 31.79 -4.30 32.50
N ILE A 280 32.62 -3.55 33.23
CA ILE A 280 33.69 -2.72 32.65
C ILE A 280 34.95 -3.57 32.47
N TYR A 281 35.48 -3.61 31.25
CA TYR A 281 36.76 -4.25 30.94
C TYR A 281 37.85 -3.20 30.80
N TYR A 282 39.03 -3.50 31.32
CA TYR A 282 40.17 -2.59 31.24
C TYR A 282 41.34 -3.23 30.50
N ARG A 283 42.09 -2.43 29.75
CA ARG A 283 43.28 -2.85 29.00
C ARG A 283 44.38 -1.80 29.12
N ILE A 284 45.63 -2.23 29.33
CA ILE A 284 46.82 -1.36 29.24
C ILE A 284 47.36 -1.40 27.83
N ILE A 285 47.72 -0.24 27.30
CA ILE A 285 48.46 -0.10 26.05
C ILE A 285 49.84 0.46 26.42
N PRO A 286 50.91 -0.33 26.40
CA PRO A 286 52.24 0.16 26.72
C PRO A 286 52.72 1.12 25.63
N LEU A 287 53.41 2.19 26.02
CA LEU A 287 54.01 3.17 25.10
C LEU A 287 55.23 2.63 24.35
N ILE A 288 55.81 1.52 24.81
CA ILE A 288 56.97 0.86 24.21
C ILE A 288 56.59 -0.59 23.90
N GLU A 289 56.63 -0.96 22.62
CA GLU A 289 56.37 -2.33 22.16
C GLU A 289 57.37 -3.31 22.82
N ASN A 290 56.89 -4.48 23.23
CA ASN A 290 57.61 -5.56 23.94
C ASN A 290 57.91 -5.36 25.44
N SER A 291 57.29 -4.39 26.13
CA SER A 291 57.40 -4.25 27.59
C SER A 291 56.17 -4.79 28.34
N ASN A 292 55.95 -6.11 28.35
CA ASN A 292 54.88 -6.75 29.14
C ASN A 292 55.21 -6.81 30.65
N LEU A 293 55.61 -5.67 31.23
CA LEU A 293 56.02 -5.55 32.63
C LEU A 293 54.83 -5.49 33.58
N PHE A 294 53.67 -5.01 33.14
CA PHE A 294 52.48 -4.83 33.99
C PHE A 294 51.31 -5.68 33.49
N GLN A 295 50.62 -6.35 34.40
CA GLN A 295 49.38 -7.08 34.15
C GLN A 295 48.24 -6.47 34.98
N MET A 296 47.03 -6.54 34.41
CA MET A 296 45.80 -6.14 35.09
C MET A 296 44.99 -7.37 35.48
N ILE A 297 44.50 -7.39 36.72
CA ILE A 297 43.63 -8.45 37.23
C ILE A 297 42.27 -7.83 37.59
N LEU A 298 41.19 -8.38 37.02
CA LEU A 298 39.81 -8.02 37.37
C LEU A 298 39.42 -8.72 38.68
N PHE A 299 39.02 -7.93 39.69
CA PHE A 299 38.21 -8.42 40.81
C PHE A 299 36.88 -7.67 40.81
N TYR A 300 35.80 -8.30 41.27
CA TYR A 300 34.47 -7.70 41.27
C TYR A 300 34.50 -6.28 41.89
N LEU A 301 34.05 -5.30 41.10
CA LEU A 301 34.07 -3.85 41.29
C LEU A 301 35.41 -3.09 41.22
N TYR A 302 36.58 -3.73 41.16
CA TYR A 302 37.88 -3.02 41.22
C TYR A 302 39.02 -3.73 40.50
N LEU A 303 40.01 -2.95 40.03
CA LEU A 303 41.13 -3.48 39.27
C LEU A 303 42.49 -3.34 39.99
N LEU A 304 43.28 -4.42 40.02
CA LEU A 304 44.64 -4.48 40.57
C LEU A 304 45.69 -4.39 39.46
N LEU A 305 46.70 -3.53 39.61
CA LEU A 305 47.92 -3.53 38.79
C LEU A 305 49.03 -4.33 39.47
N LEU A 306 49.54 -5.37 38.79
CA LEU A 306 50.63 -6.23 39.26
C LEU A 306 51.77 -6.25 38.24
N LEU A 307 53.02 -6.18 38.69
CA LEU A 307 54.20 -6.35 37.82
C LEU A 307 54.45 -7.84 37.55
N LEU A 308 54.64 -8.26 36.30
CA LEU A 308 55.08 -9.62 35.96
C LEU A 308 56.57 -9.61 35.56
N LEU A 309 57.41 -10.34 36.29
CA LEU A 309 58.79 -10.59 35.87
C LEU A 309 58.81 -11.84 34.98
N ILE A 310 59.17 -11.72 33.71
CA ILE A 310 59.56 -12.86 32.86
C ILE A 310 61.09 -12.93 32.93
N LEU A 311 61.63 -13.90 33.67
CA LEU A 311 63.04 -14.26 33.56
C LEU A 311 63.25 -14.97 32.22
N ILE A 312 64.00 -14.34 31.31
CA ILE A 312 64.69 -15.06 30.23
C ILE A 312 66.13 -15.29 30.71
N THR A 313 66.43 -16.52 31.07
CA THR A 313 67.77 -17.11 31.25
C THR A 313 67.74 -18.40 30.43
N ASN A 314 68.64 -18.78 29.53
CA ASN A 314 69.99 -18.41 29.11
C ASN A 314 70.08 -18.71 27.58
N ILE A 315 71.07 -18.24 26.80
CA ILE A 315 72.34 -18.95 26.59
C ILE A 315 73.34 -18.02 25.86
N LEU A 316 74.54 -17.97 26.45
CA LEU A 316 75.86 -17.61 25.91
C LEU A 316 76.05 -17.73 24.39
N SER A 317 76.57 -16.70 23.74
CA SER A 317 77.82 -16.77 22.95
C SER A 317 78.24 -15.39 22.40
N SER A 318 79.56 -15.15 22.51
CA SER A 318 80.39 -13.99 22.14
C SER A 318 80.23 -12.71 22.96
#